data_AF-A0ABC8Y3Q0-F1
#
_entry.id   AF-A0ABC8Y3Q0-F1
#
_cell.length_a   1.000
_cell.length_b   1.000
_cell.length_c   1.000
_cell.angle_alpha   90.00
_cell.angle_beta   90.00
_cell.angle_gamma   90.00
#
_symmetry.space_group_name_H-M   'P 1'
#
loop_
_entity.id
_entity.type
_entity.pdbx_description
1 polymer ?
#
loop_
_entity_poly.entity_id
_entity_poly.type
_entity_poly.pdbx_seq_one_letter_code
_entity_poly.pdbx_strand_id
1 'polypeptide(L)'
;MSTIASTEVGRRCAACKNQRRKCGQDCILAPYFPASDPQRYACVQRVFGASNAARMLQNLPVYERGKAADTMAAEAQRRVQDPVYGCAGIVGRLQGEIRAAQCELARTQAQIAVHAAVARAQPAAAVDAQLMRAPAQAAPSQQQQEQSYAQVMMKQDPFQGLDALLADDYRVNVNLVDDEMDTELLGSY
;
A
#
# COMPACT_ATOMS: atom_id res chain seq x y z
N MET A 1 6.01 18.20 -16.75
CA MET A 1 6.33 18.35 -18.18
C MET A 1 6.94 17.04 -18.66
N SER A 2 6.12 16.09 -19.12
CA SER A 2 6.62 14.82 -19.66
C SER A 2 6.55 14.88 -21.18
N THR A 3 7.73 14.75 -21.76
CA THR A 3 8.09 14.94 -23.16
C THR A 3 7.26 14.06 -24.08
N ILE A 4 6.63 14.68 -25.08
CA ILE A 4 6.00 14.00 -26.21
C ILE A 4 7.08 13.19 -26.91
N ALA A 5 6.99 11.85 -26.82
CA ALA A 5 7.88 10.95 -27.55
C ALA A 5 7.65 11.17 -29.04
N SER A 6 8.67 11.67 -29.73
CA SER A 6 8.67 11.96 -31.16
C SER A 6 8.07 10.81 -31.97
N THR A 7 6.97 11.11 -32.65
CA THR A 7 6.43 10.29 -33.73
C THR A 7 7.42 10.31 -34.89
N GLU A 8 8.37 9.37 -34.90
CA GLU A 8 9.16 9.09 -36.11
C GLU A 8 8.22 8.48 -37.16
N VAL A 9 7.74 9.34 -38.05
CA VAL A 9 6.93 9.00 -39.22
C VAL A 9 7.71 7.98 -40.06
N GLY A 10 7.27 6.72 -40.02
CA GLY A 10 7.85 5.61 -40.80
C GLY A 10 8.38 4.43 -39.97
N ARG A 11 8.50 4.55 -38.64
CA ARG A 11 8.99 3.44 -37.79
C ARG A 11 7.85 2.61 -37.22
N ARG A 12 7.88 1.29 -37.45
CA ARG A 12 6.92 0.34 -36.85
C ARG A 12 6.99 0.41 -35.32
N CYS A 13 5.84 0.53 -34.65
CA CYS A 13 5.76 0.45 -33.19
C CYS A 13 6.29 -0.90 -32.66
N ALA A 14 6.63 -0.97 -31.36
CA ALA A 14 7.18 -2.18 -30.76
C ALA A 14 6.24 -3.39 -30.95
N ALA A 15 4.93 -3.16 -30.85
CA ALA A 15 3.93 -4.20 -31.02
C ALA A 15 3.90 -4.82 -32.41
N CYS A 16 3.86 -3.97 -33.45
CA CYS A 16 3.83 -4.42 -34.84
C CYS A 16 5.18 -5.03 -35.27
N LYS A 17 6.30 -4.53 -34.73
CA LYS A 17 7.62 -5.13 -34.93
C LYS A 17 7.67 -6.54 -34.36
N ASN A 18 7.19 -6.75 -33.14
CA ASN A 18 7.16 -8.07 -32.51
C ASN A 18 6.25 -9.05 -33.28
N GLN A 19 5.05 -8.60 -33.66
CA GLN A 19 4.08 -9.42 -34.39
C GLN A 19 4.39 -9.59 -35.89
N ARG A 20 5.53 -9.06 -36.37
CA ARG A 20 5.97 -9.13 -37.77
C ARG A 20 4.93 -8.65 -38.80
N ARG A 21 4.07 -7.69 -38.42
CA ARG A 21 3.03 -7.10 -39.28
C ARG A 21 3.32 -5.65 -39.67
N LYS A 22 2.58 -5.13 -40.65
CA LYS A 22 2.60 -3.70 -41.00
C LYS A 22 1.96 -2.87 -39.87
N CYS A 23 2.50 -1.68 -39.62
CA CYS A 23 1.95 -0.72 -38.67
C CYS A 23 1.17 0.34 -39.46
N GLY A 24 -0.16 0.33 -39.39
CA GLY A 24 -1.01 1.36 -40.00
C GLY A 24 -1.06 2.64 -39.15
N GLN A 25 -1.57 3.73 -39.74
CA GLN A 25 -1.76 5.01 -39.03
C GLN A 25 -2.77 4.87 -37.88
N ASP A 26 -3.79 4.01 -38.05
CA ASP A 26 -4.83 3.76 -37.02
C ASP A 26 -4.44 2.68 -36.01
N CYS A 27 -3.14 2.38 -35.86
CA CYS A 27 -2.69 1.35 -34.93
C CYS A 27 -2.90 1.79 -33.48
N ILE A 28 -3.89 1.20 -32.79
CA ILE A 28 -4.17 1.52 -31.38
C ILE A 28 -2.98 1.35 -30.44
N LEU A 29 -2.05 0.43 -30.75
CA LEU A 29 -0.89 0.15 -29.91
C LEU A 29 0.26 1.14 -30.14
N ALA A 30 0.29 1.84 -31.28
CA ALA A 30 1.43 2.68 -31.66
C ALA A 30 1.70 3.84 -30.69
N PRO A 31 0.69 4.57 -30.19
CA PRO A 31 0.91 5.67 -29.23
C PRO A 31 1.50 5.22 -27.89
N TYR A 32 1.24 3.97 -27.48
CA TYR A 32 1.57 3.49 -26.12
C TYR A 32 2.76 2.54 -26.05
N PHE A 33 3.16 1.98 -27.20
CA PHE A 33 4.26 1.03 -27.33
C PHE A 33 5.24 1.49 -28.41
N PRO A 34 6.01 2.56 -28.16
CA PRO A 34 6.92 3.13 -29.13
C PRO A 34 8.08 2.17 -29.45
N ALA A 35 8.69 2.34 -30.62
CA ALA A 35 9.82 1.50 -31.05
C ALA A 35 11.08 1.67 -30.19
N SER A 36 11.17 2.77 -29.42
CA SER A 36 12.26 3.08 -28.49
C SER A 36 12.29 2.15 -27.28
N ASP A 37 11.15 1.55 -26.91
CA ASP A 37 11.04 0.62 -25.78
C ASP A 37 10.39 -0.71 -26.20
N PRO A 38 11.16 -1.60 -26.84
CA PRO A 38 10.65 -2.92 -27.24
C PRO A 38 10.33 -3.83 -26.06
N GLN A 39 11.03 -3.67 -24.93
CA GLN A 39 10.88 -4.54 -23.76
C GLN A 39 9.54 -4.32 -23.07
N ARG A 40 9.08 -3.07 -22.99
CA ARG A 40 7.74 -2.74 -22.50
C ARG A 40 6.65 -3.55 -23.17
N TYR A 41 6.64 -3.61 -24.51
CA TYR A 41 5.66 -4.43 -25.22
C TYR A 41 5.92 -5.94 -25.05
N ALA A 42 7.18 -6.37 -25.04
CA ALA A 42 7.51 -7.78 -24.88
C ALA A 42 6.99 -8.35 -23.55
N CYS A 43 7.09 -7.60 -22.45
CA CYS A 43 6.50 -7.97 -21.17
C CYS A 43 4.97 -8.05 -21.27
N VAL A 44 4.31 -7.02 -21.80
CA VAL A 44 2.84 -6.99 -21.93
C VAL A 44 2.34 -8.18 -22.77
N GLN A 45 2.97 -8.47 -23.90
CA GLN A 45 2.61 -9.60 -24.74
C GLN A 45 2.81 -10.94 -24.02
N ARG A 46 3.85 -11.08 -23.20
CA ARG A 46 4.13 -12.32 -22.47
C ARG A 46 3.10 -12.59 -21.39
N VAL A 47 2.66 -11.55 -20.68
CA VAL A 47 1.77 -11.68 -19.52
C VAL A 47 0.29 -11.61 -19.90
N PHE A 48 -0.08 -10.61 -20.69
CA PHE A 48 -1.48 -10.40 -21.08
C PHE A 48 -1.83 -11.08 -22.41
N GLY A 49 -0.87 -11.21 -23.32
CA GLY A 49 -1.10 -11.63 -24.69
C GLY A 49 -1.44 -10.44 -25.61
N ALA A 50 -1.03 -10.53 -26.88
CA ALA A 50 -1.19 -9.45 -27.85
C ALA A 50 -2.67 -9.05 -28.07
N SER A 51 -3.55 -10.04 -28.26
CA SER A 51 -4.98 -9.81 -28.54
C SER A 51 -5.71 -9.25 -27.32
N ASN A 52 -5.41 -9.75 -26.13
CA ASN A 52 -6.03 -9.26 -24.90
C ASN A 52 -5.57 -7.83 -24.59
N ALA A 53 -4.27 -7.53 -24.74
CA ALA A 53 -3.76 -6.18 -24.56
C ALA A 53 -4.43 -5.17 -25.51
N ALA A 54 -4.58 -5.54 -26.79
CA ALA A 54 -5.30 -4.70 -27.75
C ALA A 54 -6.77 -4.53 -27.37
N ARG A 55 -7.47 -5.61 -26.99
CA ARG A 55 -8.89 -5.57 -26.59
C ARG A 55 -9.11 -4.71 -25.34
N MET A 56 -8.28 -4.86 -24.30
CA MET A 56 -8.37 -4.06 -23.07
C MET A 56 -8.23 -2.57 -23.36
N LEU A 57 -7.26 -2.19 -24.20
CA LEU A 57 -7.10 -0.79 -24.59
C LEU A 57 -8.24 -0.30 -25.48
N GLN A 58 -8.76 -1.12 -26.39
CA GLN A 58 -9.90 -0.76 -27.25
C GLN A 58 -11.17 -0.45 -26.43
N ASN A 59 -11.42 -1.22 -25.38
CA ASN A 59 -12.60 -1.08 -24.52
C ASN A 59 -12.58 0.16 -23.62
N LEU A 60 -11.42 0.84 -23.50
CA LEU A 60 -11.28 2.06 -22.71
C LEU A 60 -11.46 3.31 -23.56
N PRO A 61 -11.98 4.42 -22.97
CA PRO A 61 -11.98 5.71 -23.63
C PRO A 61 -10.54 6.18 -23.86
N VAL A 62 -10.32 6.95 -24.94
CA VAL A 62 -8.96 7.29 -25.43
C VAL A 62 -8.08 7.94 -24.36
N TYR A 63 -8.66 8.79 -23.51
CA TYR A 63 -7.92 9.50 -22.46
C TYR A 63 -7.39 8.59 -21.35
N GLU A 64 -7.94 7.39 -21.16
CA GLU A 64 -7.50 6.43 -20.13
C GLU A 64 -6.48 5.43 -20.67
N ARG A 65 -6.45 5.20 -21.98
CA ARG A 65 -5.62 4.18 -22.61
C ARG A 65 -4.13 4.34 -22.33
N GLY A 66 -3.65 5.59 -22.23
CA GLY A 66 -2.25 5.87 -21.86
C GLY A 66 -1.91 5.33 -20.48
N LYS A 67 -2.71 5.72 -19.47
CA LYS A 67 -2.56 5.26 -18.08
C LYS A 67 -2.73 3.74 -17.98
N ALA A 68 -3.71 3.16 -18.66
CA ALA A 68 -3.90 1.73 -18.68
C ALA A 68 -2.70 0.99 -19.29
N ALA A 69 -2.15 1.47 -20.40
CA ALA A 69 -0.96 0.87 -21.00
C ALA A 69 0.28 0.97 -20.09
N ASP A 70 0.43 2.06 -19.34
CA ASP A 70 1.47 2.21 -18.31
C ASP A 70 1.32 1.19 -17.18
N THR A 71 0.11 1.03 -16.66
CA THR A 71 -0.18 0.03 -15.62
C THR A 71 0.06 -1.38 -16.13
N MET A 72 -0.45 -1.73 -17.31
CA MET A 72 -0.22 -3.05 -17.93
C MET A 72 1.27 -3.33 -18.12
N ALA A 73 2.05 -2.34 -18.58
CA ALA A 73 3.49 -2.49 -18.73
C ALA A 73 4.20 -2.73 -17.40
N ALA A 74 3.87 -1.93 -16.38
CA ALA A 74 4.45 -2.07 -15.05
C ALA A 74 4.12 -3.43 -14.42
N GLU A 75 2.85 -3.84 -14.45
CA GLU A 75 2.40 -5.14 -13.93
C GLU A 75 3.06 -6.30 -14.67
N ALA A 76 3.10 -6.23 -16.00
CA ALA A 76 3.74 -7.27 -16.80
C ALA A 76 5.22 -7.38 -16.49
N GLN A 77 5.93 -6.25 -16.35
CA GLN A 77 7.34 -6.24 -15.97
C GLN A 77 7.56 -6.90 -14.61
N ARG A 78 6.71 -6.60 -13.61
CA ARG A 78 6.79 -7.24 -12.29
C ARG A 78 6.55 -8.74 -12.37
N ARG A 79 5.55 -9.19 -13.11
CA ARG A 79 5.26 -10.62 -13.27
C ARG A 79 6.35 -11.39 -14.04
N VAL A 80 7.12 -10.69 -14.88
CA VAL A 80 8.29 -11.27 -15.55
C VAL A 80 9.47 -11.41 -14.60
N GLN A 81 9.66 -10.43 -13.71
CA GLN A 81 10.72 -10.45 -12.68
C GLN A 81 10.41 -11.45 -11.55
N ASP A 82 9.14 -11.52 -11.16
CA ASP A 82 8.63 -12.44 -10.14
C ASP A 82 7.42 -13.19 -10.73
N PRO A 83 7.64 -14.39 -11.28
CA PRO A 83 6.58 -15.21 -11.88
C PRO A 83 5.56 -15.73 -10.88
N VAL A 84 5.90 -15.75 -9.59
CA VAL A 84 5.04 -16.31 -8.53
C VAL A 84 4.09 -15.23 -8.03
N TYR A 85 4.61 -14.10 -7.56
CA TYR A 85 3.80 -13.07 -6.91
C TYR A 85 3.68 -11.77 -7.70
N GLY A 86 4.60 -11.48 -8.62
CA GLY A 86 4.56 -10.27 -9.45
C GLY A 86 4.32 -8.97 -8.64
N CYS A 87 3.29 -8.22 -9.00
CA CYS A 87 2.89 -7.03 -8.24
C CYS A 87 2.22 -7.35 -6.89
N ALA A 88 1.59 -8.52 -6.74
CA ALA A 88 0.94 -8.91 -5.48
C ALA A 88 1.96 -9.10 -4.34
N GLY A 89 3.18 -9.55 -4.65
CA GLY A 89 4.27 -9.63 -3.65
C GLY A 89 4.68 -8.25 -3.12
N ILE A 90 4.69 -7.24 -4.00
CA ILE A 90 4.96 -5.85 -3.60
C ILE A 90 3.84 -5.33 -2.70
N VAL A 91 2.58 -5.56 -3.08
CA VAL A 91 1.42 -5.18 -2.26
C VAL A 91 1.47 -5.86 -0.90
N GLY A 92 1.71 -7.17 -0.84
CA GLY A 92 1.81 -7.92 0.40
C GLY A 92 2.91 -7.43 1.33
N ARG A 93 4.11 -7.11 0.79
CA ARG A 93 5.20 -6.51 1.56
C ARG A 93 4.81 -5.16 2.14
N LEU A 94 4.24 -4.27 1.32
CA LEU A 94 3.81 -2.93 1.76
C LEU A 94 2.73 -3.01 2.83
N GLN A 95 1.78 -3.93 2.69
CA GLN A 95 0.76 -4.19 3.72
C GLN A 95 1.39 -4.70 5.03
N GLY A 96 2.43 -5.54 4.95
CA GLY A 96 3.21 -5.96 6.12
C GLY A 96 3.91 -4.79 6.82
N GLU A 97 4.52 -3.89 6.06
CA GLU A 97 5.17 -2.67 6.57
C GLU A 97 4.16 -1.73 7.24
N ILE A 98 2.98 -1.55 6.64
CA ILE A 98 1.88 -0.77 7.23
C ILE A 98 1.47 -1.37 8.57
N ARG A 99 1.21 -2.68 8.64
CA ARG A 99 0.83 -3.34 9.89
C ARG A 99 1.91 -3.22 10.97
N ALA A 100 3.18 -3.39 10.61
CA ALA A 100 4.30 -3.23 11.55
C ALA A 100 4.33 -1.81 12.12
N ALA A 101 4.19 -0.79 11.26
CA ALA A 101 4.15 0.60 11.68
C ALA A 101 2.94 0.91 12.57
N GLN A 102 1.76 0.36 12.26
CA GLN A 102 0.57 0.49 13.10
C GLN A 102 0.76 -0.15 14.48
N CYS A 103 1.37 -1.34 14.55
CA CYS A 103 1.71 -1.99 15.82
C CYS A 103 2.66 -1.14 16.68
N GLU A 104 3.71 -0.55 16.08
CA GLU A 104 4.64 0.32 16.80
C GLU A 104 3.97 1.61 17.30
N LEU A 105 3.07 2.18 16.50
CA LEU A 105 2.28 3.34 16.90
C LEU A 105 1.39 2.99 18.10
N ALA A 106 0.66 1.87 18.04
CA ALA A 106 -0.20 1.42 19.13
C ALA A 106 0.60 1.16 20.43
N ARG A 107 1.78 0.53 20.32
CA ARG A 107 2.69 0.31 21.47
C ARG A 107 3.11 1.63 22.11
N THR A 108 3.53 2.59 21.29
CA THR A 108 3.99 3.90 21.77
C THR A 108 2.85 4.69 22.41
N GLN A 109 1.66 4.68 21.79
CA GLN A 109 0.46 5.31 22.36
C GLN A 109 0.08 4.71 23.71
N ALA A 110 0.13 3.37 23.84
CA ALA A 110 -0.11 2.69 25.10
C ALA A 110 0.91 3.08 26.17
N GLN A 111 2.20 3.13 25.83
CA GLN A 111 3.26 3.60 26.74
C GLN A 111 3.00 5.04 27.22
N ILE A 112 2.66 5.96 26.31
CA ILE A 112 2.33 7.35 26.65
C ILE A 112 1.14 7.39 27.61
N ALA A 113 0.08 6.62 27.35
CA ALA A 113 -1.10 6.57 28.21
C ALA A 113 -0.76 6.07 29.63
N VAL A 114 0.09 5.05 29.74
CA VAL A 114 0.58 4.54 31.03
C VAL A 114 1.39 5.60 31.76
N HIS A 115 2.35 6.24 31.09
CA HIS A 115 3.16 7.30 31.71
C HIS A 115 2.33 8.49 32.17
N ALA A 116 1.34 8.91 31.37
CA ALA A 116 0.41 9.97 31.74
C ALA A 116 -0.46 9.59 32.94
N ALA A 117 -0.92 8.34 33.04
CA ALA A 117 -1.67 7.84 34.18
C ALA A 117 -0.82 7.79 35.46
N VAL A 118 0.43 7.32 35.36
CA VAL A 118 1.38 7.31 36.48
C VAL A 118 1.68 8.72 36.97
N ALA A 119 1.92 9.67 36.06
CA ALA A 119 2.15 11.08 36.42
C ALA A 119 0.95 11.70 37.15
N ARG A 120 -0.28 11.32 36.77
CA ARG A 120 -1.52 11.76 37.45
C ARG A 120 -1.74 11.09 38.81
N ALA A 121 -1.18 9.90 39.02
CA ALA A 121 -1.31 9.13 40.26
C ALA A 121 -0.23 9.46 41.30
N GLN A 122 0.79 10.26 40.95
CA GLN A 122 1.75 10.76 41.93
C GLN A 122 1.02 11.64 42.96
N PRO A 123 1.07 11.31 44.26
CA PRO A 123 0.46 12.15 45.28
C PRO A 123 1.14 13.52 45.28
N ALA A 124 0.35 14.58 45.45
CA ALA A 124 0.79 15.97 45.62
C ALA A 124 1.59 16.20 46.93
N ALA A 125 2.50 15.30 47.29
CA ALA A 125 3.30 15.35 48.50
C ALA A 125 4.65 16.04 48.23
N ALA A 126 4.62 17.27 47.70
CA ALA A 126 5.76 18.18 47.72
C ALA A 126 5.35 19.64 47.41
N VAL A 127 4.23 20.12 47.93
CA VAL A 127 3.93 21.56 47.98
C VAL A 127 3.20 21.92 49.27
N ASP A 128 3.74 21.52 50.43
CA ASP A 128 3.22 22.01 51.71
C ASP A 128 4.35 22.49 52.63
N ALA A 129 4.88 23.68 52.31
CA ALA A 129 5.58 24.53 53.27
C ALA A 129 5.77 25.98 52.75
N GLN A 130 4.75 26.63 52.15
CA GLN A 130 4.81 28.10 52.05
C GLN A 130 3.43 28.77 52.12
N LEU A 131 3.03 29.03 53.37
CA LEU A 131 2.30 30.22 53.83
C LEU A 131 1.09 30.73 53.02
N MET A 132 -0.10 30.26 53.42
CA MET A 132 -1.36 31.01 53.62
C MET A 132 -1.43 32.47 53.11
N ARG A 133 -2.30 32.78 52.12
CA ARG A 133 -3.39 33.80 52.26
C ARG A 133 -4.39 33.90 51.06
N ALA A 134 -5.68 33.79 51.40
CA ALA A 134 -6.87 34.50 50.86
C ALA A 134 -7.58 34.03 49.54
N PRO A 135 -8.91 34.31 49.40
CA PRO A 135 -9.86 33.40 48.75
C PRO A 135 -10.35 33.79 47.34
N ALA A 136 -10.83 32.75 46.64
CA ALA A 136 -11.95 32.68 45.69
C ALA A 136 -12.10 33.73 44.58
N GLN A 137 -11.77 33.35 43.33
CA GLN A 137 -12.58 33.68 42.16
C GLN A 137 -12.65 32.49 41.19
N ALA A 138 -13.87 32.11 40.83
CA ALA A 138 -14.18 31.04 39.90
C ALA A 138 -13.85 31.49 38.45
N ALA A 139 -13.11 30.66 37.73
CA ALA A 139 -13.00 30.71 36.27
C ALA A 139 -13.37 29.33 35.72
N PRO A 140 -14.32 29.21 34.79
CA PRO A 140 -14.61 27.93 34.17
C PRO A 140 -13.55 27.61 33.09
N SER A 141 -13.41 26.32 32.80
CA SER A 141 -12.93 25.76 31.51
C SER A 141 -11.43 25.90 31.15
N GLN A 142 -10.57 25.13 31.81
CA GLN A 142 -9.33 24.61 31.18
C GLN A 142 -9.33 23.07 31.12
N GLN A 143 -9.75 22.40 32.20
CA GLN A 143 -9.81 20.92 32.25
C GLN A 143 -10.76 20.32 31.20
N GLN A 144 -11.88 20.96 30.87
CA GLN A 144 -12.80 20.48 29.84
C GLN A 144 -12.23 20.61 28.42
N GLN A 145 -11.38 21.61 28.17
CA GLN A 145 -10.78 21.82 26.85
C GLN A 145 -9.61 20.86 26.61
N GLU A 146 -8.83 20.52 27.65
CA GLU A 146 -7.82 19.45 27.58
C GLU A 146 -8.44 18.06 27.46
N GLN A 147 -9.55 17.80 28.14
CA GLN A 147 -10.32 16.56 27.96
C GLN A 147 -10.90 16.46 26.54
N SER A 148 -11.41 17.58 26.00
CA SER A 148 -11.87 17.66 24.61
C SER A 148 -10.73 17.39 23.62
N TYR A 149 -9.54 17.98 23.83
CA TYR A 149 -8.37 17.75 22.98
C TYR A 149 -7.86 16.30 23.04
N ALA A 150 -7.80 15.72 24.24
CA ALA A 150 -7.44 14.32 24.42
C ALA A 150 -8.47 13.36 23.78
N GLN A 151 -9.76 13.71 23.85
CA GLN A 151 -10.84 12.93 23.26
C GLN A 151 -10.89 13.05 21.72
N VAL A 152 -10.46 14.18 21.16
CA VAL A 152 -10.27 14.37 19.70
C VAL A 152 -9.08 13.56 19.21
N MET A 153 -7.96 13.54 19.94
CA MET A 153 -6.77 12.75 19.60
C MET A 153 -6.99 11.23 19.70
N MET A 154 -7.98 10.78 20.48
CA MET A 154 -8.38 9.37 20.59
C MET A 154 -9.46 8.94 19.59
N LYS A 155 -10.04 9.87 18.82
CA LYS A 155 -11.18 9.62 17.90
C LYS A 155 -10.87 9.75 16.42
N GLN A 156 -9.65 10.12 16.06
CA GLN A 156 -9.21 10.12 14.66
C GLN A 156 -8.06 9.14 14.54
N ASP A 157 -8.38 7.85 14.50
CA ASP A 157 -7.51 6.92 13.81
C ASP A 157 -7.84 7.07 12.31
N PRO A 158 -6.97 7.69 11.50
CA PRO A 158 -7.22 7.88 10.06
C PRO A 158 -7.32 6.55 9.30
N PHE A 159 -7.03 5.43 9.98
CA PHE A 159 -6.94 4.09 9.40
C PHE A 159 -7.95 3.09 9.98
N GLN A 160 -8.86 3.52 10.85
CA GLN A 160 -9.85 2.66 11.53
C GLN A 160 -10.79 1.90 10.56
N GLY A 161 -10.81 2.26 9.27
CA GLY A 161 -11.59 1.59 8.23
C GLY A 161 -10.80 0.63 7.33
N LEU A 162 -9.47 0.50 7.48
CA LEU A 162 -8.66 -0.36 6.62
C LEU A 162 -8.69 -1.84 7.06
N ASP A 163 -8.84 -2.09 8.36
CA ASP A 163 -8.93 -3.45 8.90
C ASP A 163 -10.20 -4.18 8.43
N ALA A 164 -11.32 -3.46 8.29
CA ALA A 164 -12.58 -4.02 7.81
C ALA A 164 -12.57 -4.34 6.30
N LEU A 165 -11.66 -3.75 5.52
CA LEU A 165 -11.53 -4.00 4.07
C LEU A 165 -10.42 -5.02 3.74
N LEU A 166 -9.64 -5.46 4.73
CA LEU A 166 -8.52 -6.40 4.56
C LEU A 166 -8.79 -7.79 5.13
N ALA A 167 -9.86 -7.96 5.92
CA ALA A 167 -10.20 -9.25 6.53
C ALA A 167 -10.78 -10.28 5.54
N ASP A 168 -11.36 -9.84 4.42
CA ASP A 168 -12.22 -10.73 3.61
C ASP A 168 -11.60 -11.31 2.32
N ASP A 169 -10.43 -10.86 1.85
CA ASP A 169 -9.94 -11.33 0.53
C ASP A 169 -8.64 -12.15 0.52
N TYR A 170 -7.87 -12.22 1.63
CA TYR A 170 -6.65 -13.02 1.67
C TYR A 170 -6.43 -13.70 3.03
N ARG A 171 -7.32 -14.64 3.38
CA ARG A 171 -7.07 -15.66 4.41
C ARG A 171 -6.01 -16.65 3.89
N VAL A 172 -4.76 -16.21 3.72
CA VAL A 172 -3.62 -17.15 3.64
C VAL A 172 -3.38 -17.61 5.06
N ASN A 173 -3.82 -18.84 5.31
CA ASN A 173 -3.64 -19.56 6.54
C ASN A 173 -2.13 -19.71 6.81
N VAL A 174 -1.54 -18.78 7.55
CA VAL A 174 -0.23 -19.00 8.19
C VAL A 174 -0.55 -19.76 9.48
N ASN A 175 -0.63 -21.08 9.38
CA ASN A 175 -0.55 -21.94 10.55
C ASN A 175 0.84 -21.71 11.17
N LEU A 176 0.87 -20.89 12.21
CA LEU A 176 1.95 -20.81 13.17
C LEU A 176 1.91 -22.10 13.99
N VAL A 177 2.89 -22.97 13.71
CA VAL A 177 3.64 -23.81 14.66
C VAL A 177 2.86 -24.27 15.89
N ASP A 178 2.45 -25.54 15.91
CA ASP A 178 2.42 -26.32 17.14
C ASP A 178 3.64 -27.26 17.13
N ASP A 179 4.56 -26.98 18.04
CA ASP A 179 5.58 -27.91 18.53
C ASP A 179 4.89 -29.13 19.14
N GLU A 180 4.99 -30.32 18.53
CA GLU A 180 5.02 -31.57 19.28
C GLU A 180 6.06 -32.53 18.70
N MET A 181 7.10 -32.71 19.50
CA MET A 181 8.14 -33.71 19.41
C MET A 181 7.52 -35.05 19.83
N ASP A 182 7.52 -36.05 18.95
CA ASP A 182 7.60 -37.43 19.41
C ASP A 182 8.38 -38.33 18.46
N THR A 183 9.28 -39.04 19.11
CA THR A 183 10.31 -39.98 18.69
C THR A 183 9.75 -41.28 18.08
N GLU A 184 10.54 -41.84 17.16
CA GLU A 184 10.64 -43.28 16.85
C GLU A 184 9.39 -44.03 16.35
N LEU A 185 9.40 -44.47 15.08
CA LEU A 185 9.39 -45.92 14.80
C LEU A 185 9.80 -46.24 13.34
N LEU A 186 10.88 -47.01 13.27
CA LEU A 186 11.35 -47.92 12.22
C LEU A 186 10.36 -48.35 11.11
N GLY A 187 10.89 -48.46 9.89
CA GLY A 187 10.63 -49.64 9.06
C GLY A 187 10.22 -49.40 7.60
N SER A 188 11.13 -49.73 6.69
CA SER A 188 10.90 -50.37 5.37
C SER A 188 9.68 -49.98 4.53
N TYR A 189 9.89 -49.46 3.32
CA TYR A 189 9.89 -50.21 2.05
C TYR A 189 10.41 -49.32 0.92
#